data_AF-A0A7J4EW47-F1
#
_entry.id   AF-A0A7J4EW47-F1
#
_cell.length_a   1.000
_cell.length_b   1.000
_cell.length_c   1.000
_cell.angle_alpha   90.00
_cell.angle_beta   90.00
_cell.angle_gamma   90.00
#
_symmetry.space_group_name_H-M   'P 1'
#
loop_
_entity.id
_entity.type
_entity.pdbx_description
1 polymer ?
#
loop_
_entity_poly.entity_id
_entity_poly.type
_entity_poly.pdbx_seq_one_letter_code
_entity_poly.pdbx_strand_id
1 'polypeptide(L)'
;MKEVIEKTLSICPRCFKRIPAILYEEDGKVFMEKTCPEHGRFKDLYWSDAQLYRKFNRYEYVGSIQVTHTKREKGCPYDCGLCPNHKTATVLANIDLTNRCNLNCPICFANAGKTGVVYEPTFE
;
A
#
# COMPACT_ATOMS: atom_id res chain seq x y z
N MET A 1 -25.44 6.21 -12.88
CA MET A 1 -25.23 5.02 -13.74
C MET A 1 -23.86 4.47 -13.39
N LYS A 2 -23.72 3.16 -13.16
CA LYS A 2 -22.45 2.54 -12.73
C LYS A 2 -21.53 2.38 -13.94
N GLU A 3 -20.51 3.21 -14.05
CA GLU A 3 -19.50 3.14 -15.13
C GLU A 3 -18.28 2.37 -14.63
N VAL A 4 -17.98 1.20 -15.20
CA VAL A 4 -16.79 0.43 -14.83
C VAL A 4 -15.54 1.11 -15.43
N ILE A 5 -14.61 1.47 -14.57
CA ILE A 5 -13.35 2.13 -14.93
C ILE A 5 -12.31 1.07 -15.29
N GLU A 6 -12.05 0.12 -14.38
CA GLU A 6 -11.06 -0.92 -14.59
C GLU A 6 -11.32 -2.18 -13.75
N LYS A 7 -10.68 -3.28 -14.14
CA LYS A 7 -10.60 -4.52 -13.37
C LYS A 7 -9.22 -4.63 -12.76
N THR A 8 -9.16 -4.89 -11.46
CA THR A 8 -7.92 -4.96 -10.70
C THR A 8 -7.98 -6.09 -9.66
N LEU A 9 -7.00 -6.14 -8.77
CA LEU A 9 -6.92 -7.09 -7.67
C LEU A 9 -6.87 -6.33 -6.36
N SER A 10 -7.48 -6.90 -5.33
CA SER A 10 -7.50 -6.35 -3.98
C SER A 10 -7.28 -7.46 -2.95
N ILE A 11 -7.41 -7.12 -1.68
CA ILE A 11 -7.27 -8.02 -0.54
C ILE A 11 -8.61 -8.10 0.20
N CYS A 12 -9.01 -9.31 0.59
CA CYS A 12 -10.15 -9.52 1.47
C CYS A 12 -9.84 -8.92 2.85
N PRO A 13 -10.70 -8.05 3.41
CA PRO A 13 -10.44 -7.40 4.70
C PRO A 13 -10.57 -8.35 5.90
N ARG A 14 -10.99 -9.61 5.69
CA ARG A 14 -11.14 -10.62 6.75
C ARG A 14 -10.04 -11.67 6.74
N CYS A 15 -9.83 -12.35 5.60
CA CYS A 15 -8.83 -13.42 5.51
C CYS A 15 -7.53 -13.02 4.81
N PHE A 16 -7.40 -11.77 4.37
CA PHE A 16 -6.21 -11.21 3.69
C PHE A 16 -5.78 -11.94 2.40
N LYS A 17 -6.64 -12.81 1.86
CA LYS A 17 -6.44 -13.43 0.54
C LYS A 17 -6.62 -12.40 -0.57
N ARG A 18 -5.80 -12.51 -1.61
CA ARG A 18 -5.93 -11.74 -2.86
C ARG A 18 -7.20 -12.16 -3.62
N ILE A 19 -7.99 -11.19 -4.05
CA ILE A 19 -9.29 -11.40 -4.72
C ILE A 19 -9.47 -10.41 -5.90
N PRO A 20 -10.27 -10.76 -6.92
CA PRO A 20 -10.64 -9.83 -7.98
C PRO A 20 -11.42 -8.63 -7.43
N ALA A 21 -11.19 -7.46 -8.04
CA ALA A 21 -11.89 -6.23 -7.73
C ALA A 21 -12.19 -5.43 -9.00
N ILE A 22 -13.20 -4.57 -8.93
CA ILE A 22 -13.52 -3.61 -9.99
C ILE A 22 -13.52 -2.20 -9.41
N LEU A 23 -12.95 -1.26 -10.14
CA LEU A 23 -13.16 0.17 -9.91
C LEU A 23 -14.28 0.66 -10.80
N TYR A 24 -15.18 1.46 -10.24
CA TYR A 24 -16.28 2.05 -10.99
C TYR A 24 -16.65 3.42 -10.44
N GLU A 25 -17.20 4.26 -11.29
CA GLU A 25 -17.77 5.54 -10.90
C GLU A 25 -19.26 5.40 -10.55
N GLU A 26 -19.65 6.04 -9.45
CA GLU A 26 -21.04 6.20 -9.02
C GLU A 26 -21.14 7.52 -8.26
N ASP A 27 -22.12 8.36 -8.64
CA ASP A 27 -22.41 9.66 -8.02
C ASP A 27 -21.18 10.58 -7.88
N GLY A 28 -20.36 10.65 -8.93
CA GLY A 28 -19.15 11.48 -8.98
C GLY A 28 -18.01 10.99 -8.10
N LYS A 29 -18.08 9.76 -7.57
CA LYS A 29 -17.07 9.13 -6.73
C LYS A 29 -16.59 7.84 -7.36
N VAL A 30 -15.37 7.40 -7.02
CA VAL A 30 -14.83 6.10 -7.44
C VAL A 30 -14.95 5.13 -6.29
N PHE A 31 -15.60 4.00 -6.53
CA PHE A 31 -15.74 2.90 -5.58
C PHE A 31 -14.97 1.67 -6.07
N MET A 32 -14.46 0.90 -5.11
CA MET A 32 -13.93 -0.43 -5.36
C MET A 32 -14.92 -1.47 -4.85
N GLU A 33 -15.35 -2.38 -5.72
CA GLU A 33 -16.14 -3.55 -5.34
C GLU A 33 -15.31 -4.82 -5.50
N LYS A 34 -15.34 -5.68 -4.48
CA LYS A 34 -14.58 -6.93 -4.41
C LYS A 34 -15.42 -8.01 -3.75
N THR A 35 -15.29 -9.25 -4.22
CA THR A 35 -16.07 -10.38 -3.69
C THR A 35 -15.12 -11.49 -3.25
N CYS A 36 -15.14 -11.79 -1.96
CA CYS A 36 -14.44 -12.95 -1.40
C CYS A 36 -15.39 -14.15 -1.39
N PRO A 37 -14.98 -15.33 -1.90
CA PRO A 37 -15.80 -16.54 -1.87
C PRO A 37 -16.23 -16.95 -0.45
N GLU A 38 -15.42 -16.62 0.57
CA GLU A 38 -15.66 -17.00 1.97
C GLU A 38 -16.40 -15.90 2.76
N HIS A 39 -16.17 -14.63 2.45
CA HIS A 39 -16.59 -13.50 3.28
C HIS A 39 -17.57 -12.55 2.61
N GLY A 40 -17.97 -12.84 1.37
CA GLY A 40 -18.98 -12.08 0.63
C GLY A 40 -18.44 -10.83 -0.07
N ARG A 41 -19.35 -9.91 -0.37
CA ARG A 41 -19.10 -8.68 -1.14
C ARG A 41 -18.72 -7.52 -0.23
N PHE A 42 -17.72 -6.75 -0.67
CA PHE A 42 -17.29 -5.51 -0.04
C PHE A 42 -17.35 -4.37 -1.07
N LYS A 43 -17.72 -3.19 -0.60
CA LYS A 43 -17.71 -1.93 -1.37
C LYS A 43 -16.98 -0.89 -0.54
N ASP A 44 -15.87 -0.38 -1.07
CA ASP A 44 -15.04 0.62 -0.42
C ASP A 44 -15.08 1.91 -1.26
N LEU A 45 -15.13 3.07 -0.60
CA LEU A 45 -14.86 4.34 -1.27
C LEU A 45 -13.36 4.39 -1.60
N TYR A 46 -13.02 4.45 -2.89
CA TYR A 46 -11.63 4.48 -3.34
C TYR A 46 -11.14 5.92 -3.56
N TRP A 47 -11.97 6.77 -4.18
CA TRP A 47 -11.68 8.19 -4.36
C TRP A 47 -12.99 9.00 -4.26
N SER A 48 -12.99 10.08 -3.47
CA SER A 48 -14.20 10.89 -3.20
C SER A 48 -14.62 11.84 -4.33
N ASP A 49 -13.84 11.93 -5.40
CA ASP A 49 -14.03 12.80 -6.55
C ASP A 49 -13.48 12.13 -7.81
N ALA A 50 -14.37 11.74 -8.72
CA ALA A 50 -14.01 11.03 -9.93
C ALA A 50 -13.30 11.91 -10.97
N GLN A 51 -13.51 13.24 -10.96
CA GLN A 51 -12.78 14.14 -11.85
C GLN A 51 -11.32 14.27 -11.42
N LEU A 52 -11.07 14.37 -10.10
CA LEU A 52 -9.71 14.35 -9.56
C LEU A 52 -9.03 13.01 -9.84
N TYR A 53 -9.71 11.89 -9.61
CA TYR A 53 -9.18 10.57 -9.96
C TYR A 53 -8.71 10.51 -11.43
N ARG A 54 -9.57 10.90 -12.39
CA ARG A 54 -9.20 10.96 -13.81
C ARG A 54 -8.05 11.93 -14.09
N LYS A 55 -7.99 13.07 -13.38
CA LYS A 55 -6.88 14.03 -13.49
C LYS A 55 -5.56 13.41 -13.06
N PHE A 56 -5.53 12.73 -11.92
CA PHE A 56 -4.32 12.10 -11.40
C PHE A 56 -3.87 10.89 -12.23
N ASN A 57 -4.80 10.10 -12.77
CA ASN A 57 -4.46 8.97 -13.66
C ASN A 57 -3.67 9.41 -14.91
N ARG A 58 -3.82 10.66 -15.39
CA ARG A 58 -3.00 11.15 -16.51
C ARG A 58 -1.51 11.30 -16.18
N TYR A 59 -1.16 11.32 -14.90
CA TYR A 59 0.22 11.39 -14.42
C TYR A 59 0.73 10.02 -13.91
N GLU A 60 -0.01 8.94 -14.19
CA GLU A 60 0.44 7.60 -13.83
C GLU A 60 1.78 7.30 -14.50
N TYR A 61 2.72 6.82 -13.70
CA TYR A 61 4.03 6.39 -14.15
C TYR A 61 4.40 5.08 -13.48
N VAL A 62 4.54 4.03 -14.29
CA VAL A 62 5.03 2.73 -13.81
C VAL A 62 6.55 2.72 -13.96
N GLY A 63 7.24 2.86 -12.82
CA GLY A 63 8.69 2.83 -12.78
C GLY A 63 9.29 1.44 -12.97
N SER A 64 10.61 1.38 -12.90
CA SER A 64 11.39 0.15 -12.80
C SER A 64 12.47 0.31 -11.75
N ILE A 65 12.80 -0.78 -11.06
CA ILE A 65 13.92 -0.84 -10.13
C ILE A 65 15.02 -1.72 -10.72
N GLN A 66 16.27 -1.32 -10.52
CA GLN A 66 17.44 -2.09 -10.98
C GLN A 66 17.92 -3.10 -9.95
N VAL A 67 17.68 -2.84 -8.67
CA VAL A 67 18.13 -3.66 -7.55
C VAL A 67 16.95 -4.33 -6.88
N THR A 68 17.03 -5.65 -6.71
CA THR A 68 16.04 -6.45 -5.97
C THR A 68 16.73 -7.23 -4.86
N HIS A 69 16.09 -7.32 -3.69
CA HIS A 69 16.60 -8.04 -2.53
C HIS A 69 15.84 -9.35 -2.24
N THR A 70 14.74 -9.62 -2.95
CA THR A 70 13.92 -10.82 -2.74
C THR A 70 13.54 -11.50 -4.06
N LYS A 71 13.13 -12.77 -3.99
CA LYS A 71 12.63 -13.54 -5.14
C LYS A 71 11.10 -13.39 -5.27
N ARG A 72 10.57 -13.74 -6.45
CA ARG A 72 9.13 -13.88 -6.69
C ARG A 72 8.75 -15.35 -6.65
N GLU A 73 7.99 -15.76 -5.64
CA GLU A 73 7.53 -17.13 -5.42
C GLU A 73 6.01 -17.21 -5.29
N LYS A 74 5.40 -16.46 -4.36
CA LYS A 74 3.97 -16.48 -4.05
C LYS A 74 3.18 -15.30 -4.65
N GLY A 75 3.86 -14.31 -5.19
CA GLY A 75 3.32 -13.08 -5.77
C GLY A 75 2.94 -12.01 -4.74
N CYS A 76 2.55 -10.82 -5.21
CA CYS A 76 2.08 -9.74 -4.34
C CYS A 76 0.73 -10.11 -3.69
N PRO A 77 0.54 -9.85 -2.37
CA PRO A 77 1.45 -9.15 -1.45
C PRO A 77 2.38 -10.07 -0.63
N TYR A 78 2.38 -11.38 -0.86
CA TYR A 78 3.07 -12.35 0.00
C TYR A 78 4.60 -12.35 -0.16
N ASP A 79 5.11 -11.86 -1.29
CA ASP A 79 6.55 -11.64 -1.52
C ASP A 79 6.94 -10.15 -1.42
N CYS A 80 6.10 -9.32 -0.78
CA CYS A 80 6.29 -7.88 -0.79
C CYS A 80 7.58 -7.47 -0.08
N GLY A 81 8.38 -6.66 -0.79
CA GLY A 81 9.73 -6.21 -0.49
C GLY A 81 10.31 -5.58 -1.76
N LEU A 82 11.63 -5.41 -1.87
CA LEU A 82 12.29 -5.04 -3.13
C LEU A 82 12.38 -6.26 -4.07
N CYS A 83 11.23 -6.80 -4.50
CA CYS A 83 11.14 -7.95 -5.41
C CYS A 83 11.06 -7.51 -6.89
N PRO A 84 11.23 -8.41 -7.89
CA PRO A 84 11.19 -8.03 -9.31
C PRO A 84 9.85 -7.43 -9.80
N ASN A 85 8.76 -7.68 -9.07
CA ASN A 85 7.45 -7.08 -9.35
C ASN A 85 7.31 -5.67 -8.75
N HIS A 86 8.22 -5.24 -7.87
CA HIS A 86 8.19 -3.91 -7.28
C HIS A 86 8.62 -2.87 -8.34
N LYS A 87 7.75 -1.91 -8.63
CA LYS A 87 7.94 -0.92 -9.71
C LYS A 87 8.18 0.49 -9.21
N THR A 88 7.83 0.76 -7.96
CA THR A 88 8.01 2.07 -7.33
C THR A 88 9.45 2.21 -6.83
N ALA A 89 10.12 3.31 -7.17
CA ALA A 89 11.41 3.65 -6.56
C ALA A 89 11.19 4.21 -5.14
N THR A 90 12.26 4.38 -4.36
CA THR A 90 12.17 5.02 -3.05
C THR A 90 11.66 6.46 -3.20
N VAL A 91 10.41 6.71 -2.81
CA VAL A 91 9.79 8.06 -2.85
C VAL A 91 10.15 8.87 -1.63
N LEU A 92 10.19 8.23 -0.45
CA LEU A 92 10.61 8.81 0.82
C LEU A 92 11.48 7.79 1.55
N ALA A 93 12.70 8.20 1.88
CA ALA A 93 13.59 7.42 2.72
C ALA A 93 13.57 8.00 4.13
N ASN A 94 13.22 7.17 5.11
CA ASN A 94 13.34 7.51 6.52
C ASN A 94 14.52 6.72 7.09
N ILE A 95 15.45 7.41 7.73
CA ILE A 95 16.62 6.81 8.37
C ILE A 95 16.56 7.17 9.85
N ASP A 96 16.39 6.16 10.69
CA ASP A 96 16.41 6.32 12.14
C ASP A 96 17.87 6.34 12.61
N LEU A 97 18.39 7.52 12.93
CA LEU A 97 19.76 7.71 13.42
C LEU A 97 19.91 7.34 14.90
N THR A 98 18.81 7.36 15.65
CA THR A 98 18.75 7.04 17.07
C THR A 98 17.35 6.54 17.40
N ASN A 99 17.24 5.67 18.40
CA ASN A 99 15.94 5.26 18.94
C ASN A 99 15.48 6.13 20.14
N ARG A 100 16.10 7.29 20.38
CA ARG A 100 15.71 8.28 21.40
C ARG A 100 14.41 9.01 21.13
N CYS A 101 13.69 8.64 20.08
CA CYS A 101 12.37 9.18 19.83
C CYS A 101 11.51 8.96 21.08
N ASN A 102 11.10 10.06 21.72
CA ASN A 102 10.37 10.02 22.98
C ASN A 102 8.91 9.60 22.82
N LEU A 103 8.49 9.28 21.58
CA LEU A 103 7.33 8.48 21.14
C LEU A 103 6.15 8.42 22.11
N ASN A 104 5.67 9.58 22.55
CA ASN A 104 4.38 9.69 23.23
C ASN A 104 3.20 9.51 22.25
N CYS A 105 3.45 8.89 21.09
CA CYS A 105 2.45 8.58 20.10
C CYS A 105 1.67 7.34 20.55
N PRO A 106 0.33 7.33 20.42
CA PRO A 106 -0.49 6.18 20.79
C PRO A 106 -0.17 4.90 19.98
N ILE A 107 0.48 5.04 18.82
CA ILE A 107 0.99 3.94 17.99
C ILE A 107 2.39 4.32 17.51
N CYS A 108 3.41 3.53 17.87
CA CYS A 108 4.77 3.71 17.38
C CYS A 108 5.05 2.77 16.20
N PHE A 109 5.09 3.31 14.99
CA PHE A 109 5.41 2.53 13.78
C PHE A 109 6.89 2.14 13.69
N ALA A 110 7.78 2.95 14.26
CA ALA A 110 9.23 2.67 14.31
C ALA A 110 9.61 1.67 15.42
N ASN A 111 8.68 1.35 16.32
CA ASN A 111 8.86 0.44 17.45
C ASN A 111 10.13 0.73 18.29
N ALA A 112 10.50 2.01 18.44
CA ALA A 112 11.83 2.41 18.89
C ALA A 112 12.15 2.01 20.35
N GLY A 113 11.14 1.81 21.19
CA GLY A 113 11.29 1.42 22.61
C GLY A 113 11.40 -0.08 22.89
N LYS A 114 11.22 -0.98 21.91
CA LYS A 114 11.11 -2.43 22.17
C LYS A 114 12.41 -3.10 22.62
N THR A 115 13.57 -2.56 22.24
CA THR A 115 14.86 -3.20 22.49
C THR A 115 15.36 -3.04 23.92
N GLY A 116 14.85 -2.06 24.68
CA GLY A 116 15.32 -1.73 26.02
C GLY A 116 16.71 -1.09 26.09
N VAL A 117 17.36 -0.83 24.94
CA VAL A 117 18.69 -0.23 24.82
C VAL A 117 18.60 1.01 23.95
N VAL A 118 19.19 2.12 24.38
CA VAL A 118 19.28 3.34 23.57
C VAL A 118 20.46 3.23 22.60
N TYR A 119 20.17 3.29 21.31
CA TYR A 119 21.15 3.49 20.24
C TYR A 119 21.31 5.00 20.01
N GLU A 120 22.52 5.50 20.22
CA GLU A 120 22.90 6.90 20.01
C GLU A 120 24.32 6.92 19.41
N PRO A 121 24.48 7.32 18.14
CA PRO A 121 25.78 7.39 17.51
C PRO A 121 26.64 8.50 18.15
N THR A 122 27.95 8.29 18.17
CA THR A 122 28.94 9.32 18.52
C THR A 122 29.05 10.38 17.42
N PHE A 123 29.56 11.57 17.76
CA PHE A 123 29.89 12.60 16.76
C PHE A 123 31.17 12.31 15.97
N GLU A 124 31.94 11.33 16.43
CA GLU A 124 33.12 10.74 15.79
C GLU A 124 32.71 9.56 14.90
#